data_AF-A0A8T5TX56-F1
#
_entry.id   AF-A0A8T5TX56-F1
#
_cell.length_a   1.000
_cell.length_b   1.000
_cell.length_c   1.000
_cell.angle_alpha   90.00
_cell.angle_beta   90.00
_cell.angle_gamma   90.00
#
_symmetry.space_group_name_H-M   'P 1'
#
loop_
_entity.id
_entity.type
_entity.pdbx_description
1 polymer ?
#
loop_
_entity_poly.entity_id
_entity_poly.type
_entity_poly.pdbx_seq_one_letter_code
_entity_poly.pdbx_strand_id
1 'polypeptide(L)' 'MIQDAHSTINSEILKAPQIIAHHNDILRSFSDLQKTEEIKF' A
#
# COMPACT_ATOMS: atom_id res chain seq x y z
N MET A 1 -3.05 5.14 -6.77
CA MET A 1 -2.76 5.15 -5.32
C MET A 1 -1.26 5.05 -5.12
N ILE A 2 -0.70 5.74 -4.12
CA ILE A 2 0.75 5.74 -3.89
C ILE A 2 1.10 4.68 -2.84
N GLN A 3 1.76 3.62 -3.29
CA GLN A 3 1.89 2.37 -2.56
C GLN A 3 2.83 2.43 -1.34
N ASP A 4 3.66 3.48 -1.26
CA ASP A 4 4.65 3.73 -0.22
C ASP A 4 4.40 5.04 0.56
N ALA A 5 3.27 5.72 0.30
CA ALA A 5 2.89 6.96 0.98
C ALA A 5 1.80 6.76 2.04
N HIS A 6 1.65 5.55 2.58
CA HIS A 6 0.70 5.23 3.62
C HIS A 6 1.29 4.19 4.59
N SER A 7 0.70 4.10 5.78
CA SER A 7 1.17 3.20 6.84
C SER A 7 -0.01 2.58 7.57
N THR A 8 0.27 1.60 8.41
CA THR A 8 -0.70 0.93 9.28
C THR A 8 -0.01 0.37 10.51
N ILE A 9 -0.78 -0.19 11.43
CA ILE A 9 -0.29 -0.82 12.67
C ILE A 9 -0.43 -2.33 12.60
N ASN A 10 0.28 -3.06 13.45
CA ASN A 10 0.07 -4.50 13.61
C ASN A 10 -1.36 -4.76 14.12
N SER A 11 -1.97 -5.83 13.65
CA SER A 11 -3.15 -6.43 14.28
C SER A 11 -2.74 -7.61 15.15
N GLU A 12 -3.71 -8.23 15.82
CA GLU A 12 -3.47 -9.45 16.61
C GLU A 12 -3.01 -10.64 15.74
N ILE A 13 -3.30 -10.61 14.43
CA ILE A 13 -3.08 -11.73 13.51
C ILE A 13 -2.00 -11.40 12.46
N LEU A 14 -1.95 -10.15 11.96
CA LEU A 14 -1.08 -9.74 10.87
C LEU A 14 -0.17 -8.58 11.28
N LYS A 15 1.09 -8.65 10.86
CA LYS A 15 2.03 -7.54 10.99
C LYS A 15 1.70 -6.45 9.97
N ALA A 16 2.02 -5.20 10.31
CA ALA A 16 1.78 -4.03 9.45
C ALA A 16 2.28 -4.23 8.00
N PRO A 17 3.49 -4.79 7.72
CA PRO A 17 3.93 -5.03 6.35
C PRO A 17 3.04 -6.00 5.57
N GLN A 18 2.47 -7.01 6.24
CA GLN A 18 1.55 -7.96 5.61
C GLN A 18 0.22 -7.29 5.26
N ILE A 19 -0.27 -6.41 6.13
CA ILE A 19 -1.49 -5.62 5.89
C ILE A 19 -1.27 -4.68 4.71
N ILE A 20 -0.16 -3.94 4.66
CA ILE A 20 0.18 -3.04 3.54
C ILE A 20 0.27 -3.83 2.22
N ALA A 21 0.99 -4.96 2.22
CA ALA A 21 1.13 -5.79 1.03
C ALA A 21 -0.23 -6.32 0.53
N HIS A 22 -1.10 -6.78 1.43
CA HIS A 22 -2.44 -7.22 1.07
C HIS A 22 -3.29 -6.08 0.48
N HIS A 23 -3.26 -4.89 1.08
CA HIS A 23 -4.01 -3.75 0.57
C HIS A 23 -3.49 -3.28 -0.80
N ASN A 24 -2.18 -3.24 -1.01
CA ASN A 24 -1.59 -2.92 -2.32
C ASN A 24 -2.05 -3.93 -3.40
N ASP A 25 -2.13 -5.22 -3.06
CA ASP A 25 -2.62 -6.27 -3.97
C ASP A 25 -4.11 -6.08 -4.35
N ILE A 26 -4.95 -5.68 -3.40
CA ILE A 26 -6.37 -5.41 -3.66
C ILE A 26 -6.56 -4.09 -4.42
N LEU A 27 -5.89 -3.02 -3.99
CA LEU A 27 -6.07 -1.65 -4.51
C LEU A 27 -5.61 -1.48 -5.96
N ARG A 28 -4.72 -2.34 -6.46
CA ARG A 28 -4.33 -2.33 -7.89
C ARG A 28 -5.51 -2.57 -8.83
N SER A 29 -6.59 -3.19 -8.32
CA SER A 29 -7.81 -3.44 -9.09
C SER A 29 -8.70 -2.19 -9.19
N PHE A 30 -8.44 -1.17 -8.38
CA PHE A 30 -9.26 0.04 -8.26
C PHE A 30 -8.51 1.31 -8.66
N SER A 31 -7.18 1.27 -8.72
CA SER A 31 -6.34 2.39 -9.13
C SER A 31 -4.96 1.93 -9.56
N ASP A 32 -4.32 2.69 -10.43
CA ASP A 32 -2.90 2.49 -10.74
C ASP A 32 -2.07 2.65 -9.47
N LEU A 33 -1.34 1.60 -9.10
CA LEU A 33 -0.39 1.65 -8.00
C LEU A 33 0.94 2.19 -8.49
N GLN A 34 1.40 3.27 -7.87
CA GLN A 34 2.67 3.92 -8.20
C GLN A 34 3.48 4.12 -6.93
N LYS A 35 4.81 4.12 -7.04
CA LYS A 35 5.67 4.58 -5.94
C LYS A 35 5.74 6.10 -5.91
N THR A 36 6.07 6.64 -4.75
CA THR A 36 6.29 8.09 -4.58
C THR A 36 7.35 8.61 -5.54
N GLU A 37 8.40 7.83 -5.81
CA GLU A 37 9.49 8.16 -6.74
C GLU A 37 9.04 8.27 -8.23
N GLU A 38 7.87 7.74 -8.58
CA GLU A 38 7.35 7.72 -9.95
C GLU A 38 6.46 8.93 -10.28
N ILE A 39 6.10 9.73 -9.27
CA ILE A 39 5.23 10.91 -9.43
C ILE A 39 6.04 12.08 -10.00
N LYS A 40 5.53 12.71 -11.07
CA LYS A 40 6.05 13.96 -11.63
C LYS A 40 5.04 15.09 -11.40
N PHE A 41 5.51 16.26 -10.96
CA PHE A 41 4.70 17.47 -10.74
C PHE A 41 4.88 18.48 -11.87
#